data_AF-A0A7V2VGH7-F1
#
_entry.id   AF-A0A7V2VGH7-F1
#
_cell.length_a   1.000
_cell.length_b   1.000
_cell.length_c   1.000
_cell.angle_alpha   90.00
_cell.angle_beta   90.00
_cell.angle_gamma   90.00
#
_symmetry.space_group_name_H-M   'P 1'
#
loop_
_entity.id
_entity.type
_entity.pdbx_description
1 polymer ?
#
loop_
_entity_poly.entity_id
_entity_poly.type
_entity_poly.pdbx_seq_one_letter_code
_entity_poly.pdbx_strand_id
1 'polypeptide(L)'
;MNWLLLIWVLICLAVALPLQVSIRRQVFLVSYLFTSNLERTLGLFGLLMLPGTLLHEGGHILAALLMGSRPSGLSLLPAYEDVGDGKGTIELGSVLVRDVGLLRNSIISIAPTIVGSALILLVGWLVFDFPEVGAAIQTGAWERALQCLLGPFETVWGWVGAYAILAISMNMLPSSADLQFGVGVFLLLVVLFVALALLYLAQSAALAPVVEGVNSILWWLGLVLTFTICLSAPVYVLLKLFASGGQVERG
;
A
#
# COMPACT_ATOMS: atom_id res chain seq x y z
N MET A 1 5.04 4.83 24.94
CA MET A 1 4.53 4.82 23.56
C MET A 1 4.45 6.26 23.09
N ASN A 2 5.03 6.60 21.94
CA ASN A 2 4.91 7.95 21.40
C ASN A 2 3.58 8.10 20.63
N TRP A 3 2.57 8.65 21.30
CA TRP A 3 1.23 8.83 20.74
C TRP A 3 1.21 9.71 19.49
N LEU A 4 2.15 10.64 19.36
CA LEU A 4 2.26 11.49 18.18
C LEU A 4 2.63 10.68 16.93
N LEU A 5 3.50 9.67 17.07
CA LEU A 5 3.85 8.79 15.95
C LEU A 5 2.66 7.94 15.51
N LEU A 6 1.87 7.45 16.47
CA LEU A 6 0.65 6.71 16.15
C LEU A 6 -0.36 7.60 15.43
N ILE A 7 -0.61 8.81 15.95
CA ILE A 7 -1.53 9.77 15.32
C ILE A 7 -1.05 10.12 13.91
N TRP A 8 0.25 10.35 13.72
CA TRP A 8 0.85 10.62 12.41
C TRP A 8 0.58 9.47 11.42
N VAL A 9 0.83 8.22 11.81
CA VAL A 9 0.54 7.04 10.99
C VAL A 9 -0.95 6.96 10.66
N LEU A 10 -1.84 7.15 11.64
CA LEU A 10 -3.29 7.08 11.44
C LEU A 10 -3.79 8.17 10.47
N ILE A 11 -3.28 9.39 10.59
CA ILE A 11 -3.58 10.47 9.65
C ILE A 11 -3.10 10.10 8.26
N CYS A 12 -1.87 9.59 8.13
CA CYS A 12 -1.34 9.19 6.84
C CYS A 12 -2.15 8.05 6.22
N LEU A 13 -2.58 7.05 6.98
CA LEU A 13 -3.48 6.00 6.49
C LEU A 13 -4.83 6.56 6.02
N ALA A 14 -5.43 7.47 6.80
CA ALA A 14 -6.71 8.11 6.47
C ALA A 14 -6.63 8.92 5.16
N VAL A 15 -5.47 9.48 4.83
CA VAL A 15 -5.23 10.21 3.57
C VAL A 15 -4.84 9.27 2.43
N ALA A 16 -3.93 8.33 2.68
CA ALA A 16 -3.38 7.43 1.68
C ALA A 16 -4.46 6.51 1.08
N LEU A 17 -5.31 5.91 1.90
CA LEU A 17 -6.37 4.99 1.47
C LEU A 17 -7.28 5.59 0.36
N PRO A 18 -7.98 6.71 0.59
CA PRO A 18 -8.84 7.30 -0.44
C PRO A 18 -8.04 7.82 -1.63
N LEU A 19 -6.80 8.27 -1.43
CA LEU A 19 -5.93 8.73 -2.51
C LEU A 19 -5.56 7.58 -3.46
N GLN A 20 -5.10 6.44 -2.93
CA GLN A 20 -4.74 5.26 -3.72
C GLN A 20 -5.95 4.72 -4.49
N VAL A 21 -7.13 4.63 -3.84
CA VAL A 21 -8.39 4.23 -4.49
C VAL A 21 -8.72 5.17 -5.65
N SER A 22 -8.59 6.48 -5.42
CA SER A 22 -8.88 7.50 -6.44
C SER A 22 -7.91 7.41 -7.62
N ILE A 23 -6.61 7.20 -7.36
CA ILE A 23 -5.61 7.04 -8.43
C ILE A 23 -5.91 5.82 -9.27
N ARG A 24 -6.16 4.65 -8.67
CA ARG A 24 -6.52 3.43 -9.43
C ARG A 24 -7.70 3.67 -10.37
N ARG A 25 -8.74 4.34 -9.88
CA ARG A 25 -9.88 4.73 -10.71
C ARG A 25 -9.48 5.66 -11.86
N GLN A 26 -8.65 6.66 -11.60
CA GLN A 26 -8.18 7.57 -12.65
C GLN A 26 -7.31 6.83 -13.69
N VAL A 27 -6.42 5.93 -13.27
CA VAL A 27 -5.61 5.12 -14.19
C VAL A 27 -6.51 4.28 -15.09
N PHE A 28 -7.57 3.66 -14.56
CA PHE A 28 -8.55 2.94 -15.37
C PHE A 28 -9.27 3.86 -16.37
N LEU A 29 -9.78 5.01 -15.91
CA LEU A 29 -10.47 5.98 -16.77
C LEU A 29 -9.58 6.50 -17.89
N VAL A 30 -8.34 6.86 -17.57
CA VAL A 30 -7.35 7.32 -18.56
C VAL A 30 -7.05 6.20 -19.56
N SER A 31 -6.87 4.96 -19.08
CA SER A 31 -6.70 3.80 -19.95
C SER A 31 -7.89 3.61 -20.89
N TYR A 32 -9.12 3.83 -20.39
CA TYR A 32 -10.34 3.76 -21.19
C TYR A 32 -10.42 4.87 -22.24
N LEU A 33 -10.03 6.10 -21.91
CA LEU A 33 -9.99 7.20 -22.88
C LEU A 33 -9.03 6.90 -24.04
N PHE A 34 -7.88 6.29 -23.74
CA PHE A 34 -6.90 5.90 -24.75
C PHE A 34 -7.36 4.76 -25.64
N THR A 35 -7.97 3.71 -25.07
CA THR A 35 -8.31 2.51 -25.85
C THR A 35 -9.72 2.53 -26.43
N SER A 36 -10.64 3.26 -25.79
CA SER A 36 -12.09 3.33 -26.10
C SER A 36 -12.74 1.95 -26.29
N ASN A 37 -12.19 0.93 -25.63
CA ASN A 37 -12.60 -0.47 -25.73
C ASN A 37 -12.23 -1.16 -24.41
N LEU A 38 -13.22 -1.77 -23.76
CA LEU A 38 -13.09 -2.34 -22.42
C LEU A 38 -12.00 -3.41 -22.30
N GLU A 39 -11.90 -4.33 -23.26
CA GLU A 39 -10.91 -5.40 -23.24
C GLU A 39 -9.48 -4.83 -23.30
N ARG A 40 -9.25 -3.89 -24.22
CA ARG A 40 -7.96 -3.18 -24.32
C ARG A 40 -7.67 -2.33 -23.09
N THR A 41 -8.70 -1.72 -22.48
CA THR A 41 -8.58 -0.97 -21.23
C THR A 41 -8.10 -1.88 -20.11
N LEU A 42 -8.73 -3.04 -19.95
CA LEU A 42 -8.33 -4.04 -18.95
C LEU A 42 -6.90 -4.51 -19.18
N GLY A 43 -6.50 -4.74 -20.43
CA GLY A 43 -5.12 -5.07 -20.77
C GLY A 43 -4.11 -3.99 -20.37
N LEU A 44 -4.36 -2.73 -20.75
CA LEU A 44 -3.47 -1.60 -20.43
C LEU A 44 -3.43 -1.33 -18.91
N PHE A 45 -4.59 -1.30 -18.27
CA PHE A 45 -4.71 -1.12 -16.83
C PHE A 45 -4.00 -2.24 -16.08
N GLY A 46 -4.23 -3.49 -16.47
CA GLY A 46 -3.58 -4.67 -15.93
C GLY A 46 -2.05 -4.59 -16.07
N LEU A 47 -1.54 -4.21 -17.24
CA LEU A 47 -0.10 -4.06 -17.46
C LEU A 47 0.53 -3.01 -16.53
N LEU A 48 -0.13 -1.87 -16.32
CA LEU A 48 0.37 -0.81 -15.44
C LEU A 48 0.36 -1.23 -13.96
N MET A 49 -0.65 -2.00 -13.55
CA MET A 49 -0.82 -2.48 -12.17
C MET A 49 -0.09 -3.81 -11.90
N LEU A 50 0.41 -4.49 -12.94
CA LEU A 50 0.96 -5.84 -12.87
C LEU A 50 2.05 -6.02 -11.80
N PRO A 51 3.04 -5.11 -11.63
CA PRO A 51 4.06 -5.30 -10.60
C PRO A 51 3.46 -5.35 -9.20
N GLY A 52 2.45 -4.51 -8.93
CA GLY A 52 1.72 -4.49 -7.68
C GLY A 52 0.88 -5.75 -7.50
N THR A 53 0.14 -6.19 -8.54
CA THR A 53 -0.71 -7.39 -8.48
C THR A 53 0.13 -8.64 -8.24
N LEU A 54 1.26 -8.77 -8.93
CA LEU A 54 2.20 -9.88 -8.74
C LEU A 54 2.70 -9.97 -7.31
N LEU A 55 3.07 -8.84 -6.71
CA LEU A 55 3.52 -8.80 -5.33
C LEU A 55 2.39 -9.07 -4.35
N HIS A 56 1.16 -8.63 -4.67
CA HIS A 56 0.00 -8.82 -3.81
C HIS A 56 -0.36 -10.31 -3.72
N GLU A 57 -0.62 -10.93 -4.87
CA GLU A 57 -0.92 -12.36 -4.94
C GLU A 57 0.28 -13.21 -4.51
N GLY A 58 1.49 -12.78 -4.83
CA GLY A 58 2.73 -13.40 -4.36
C GLY A 58 2.85 -13.39 -2.83
N GLY A 59 2.42 -12.30 -2.17
CA GLY A 59 2.36 -12.19 -0.72
C GLY A 59 1.39 -13.19 -0.10
N HIS A 60 0.19 -13.32 -0.67
CA HIS A 60 -0.76 -14.35 -0.26
C HIS A 60 -0.20 -15.77 -0.46
N ILE A 61 0.40 -16.05 -1.61
CA ILE A 61 1.01 -17.36 -1.92
C ILE A 61 2.12 -17.67 -0.93
N LEU A 62 3.03 -16.74 -0.69
CA LEU A 62 4.14 -16.92 0.25
C LEU A 62 3.62 -17.23 1.65
N ALA A 63 2.66 -16.44 2.15
CA ALA A 63 2.07 -16.67 3.46
C ALA A 63 1.32 -18.01 3.50
N ALA A 64 0.57 -18.35 2.46
CA ALA A 64 -0.14 -19.63 2.35
C ALA A 64 0.84 -20.81 2.46
N LEU A 65 1.94 -20.78 1.70
CA LEU A 65 2.98 -21.80 1.74
C LEU A 65 3.65 -21.91 3.12
N LEU A 66 4.00 -20.78 3.74
CA LEU A 66 4.57 -20.75 5.10
C LEU A 66 3.61 -21.30 6.15
N MET A 67 2.31 -21.07 5.97
CA MET A 67 1.25 -21.61 6.83
C MET A 67 0.84 -23.04 6.46
N GLY A 68 1.57 -23.70 5.54
CA GLY A 68 1.36 -25.09 5.14
C GLY A 68 0.10 -25.33 4.31
N SER A 69 -0.48 -24.30 3.71
CA SER A 69 -1.61 -24.42 2.79
C SER A 69 -1.15 -24.50 1.34
N ARG A 70 -2.07 -24.84 0.43
CA ARG A 70 -1.80 -25.03 -0.99
C ARG A 70 -2.59 -23.99 -1.80
N PRO A 71 -1.97 -22.86 -2.17
CA PRO A 71 -2.62 -21.87 -3.02
C PRO A 71 -2.87 -22.45 -4.41
N SER A 72 -3.94 -22.03 -5.06
CA SER A 72 -4.34 -22.48 -6.39
C SER A 72 -5.13 -21.38 -7.12
N GLY A 73 -5.31 -21.52 -8.45
CA GLY A 73 -6.16 -20.60 -9.21
C GLY A 73 -5.65 -19.16 -9.26
N LEU A 74 -4.33 -18.97 -9.43
CA LEU A 74 -3.75 -17.64 -9.60
C LEU A 74 -4.26 -16.98 -10.90
N SER A 75 -4.89 -15.81 -10.75
CA SER A 75 -5.23 -14.89 -11.83
C SER A 75 -4.54 -13.56 -11.60
N LEU A 76 -3.89 -13.03 -12.65
CA LEU A 76 -3.20 -11.74 -12.62
C LEU A 76 -3.82 -10.71 -13.57
N LEU A 77 -4.78 -11.16 -14.38
CA LEU A 77 -5.47 -10.30 -15.32
C LEU A 77 -6.69 -9.69 -14.65
N PRO A 78 -6.92 -8.38 -14.82
CA PRO A 78 -8.07 -7.75 -14.23
C PRO A 78 -9.34 -8.26 -14.92
N ALA A 79 -10.34 -8.59 -14.11
CA ALA A 79 -11.66 -9.00 -14.56
C ALA A 79 -12.67 -7.90 -14.18
N TYR A 80 -13.58 -7.61 -15.11
CA TYR A 80 -14.75 -6.79 -14.82
C TYR A 80 -15.90 -7.70 -14.41
N GLU A 81 -16.39 -7.51 -13.19
CA GLU A 81 -17.56 -8.21 -12.68
C GLU A 81 -18.74 -7.25 -12.61
N ASP A 82 -19.80 -7.55 -13.36
CA ASP A 82 -21.07 -6.82 -13.30
C ASP A 82 -21.86 -7.32 -12.09
N VAL A 83 -22.05 -6.44 -11.09
CA VAL A 83 -22.69 -6.77 -9.81
C VAL A 83 -24.21 -6.48 -9.88
N GLY A 84 -24.75 -6.13 -11.04
CA GLY A 84 -26.13 -5.68 -11.21
C GLY A 84 -26.33 -4.21 -10.82
N ASP A 85 -27.49 -3.65 -11.18
CA ASP A 85 -27.86 -2.24 -10.97
C ASP A 85 -26.98 -1.20 -11.68
N GLY A 86 -26.29 -1.58 -12.77
CA GLY A 86 -25.39 -0.70 -13.51
C GLY A 86 -24.08 -0.39 -12.80
N LYS A 87 -23.72 -1.17 -11.77
CA LYS A 87 -22.46 -1.06 -11.03
C LYS A 87 -21.59 -2.28 -11.33
N GLY A 88 -20.39 -2.05 -11.87
CA GLY A 88 -19.38 -3.08 -11.99
C GLY A 88 -18.20 -2.85 -11.06
N THR A 89 -17.57 -3.93 -10.66
CA THR A 89 -16.31 -3.91 -9.91
C THR A 89 -15.19 -4.46 -10.78
N ILE A 90 -13.97 -3.97 -10.55
CA ILE A 90 -12.78 -4.47 -11.24
C ILE A 90 -11.97 -5.22 -10.20
N GLU A 91 -11.89 -6.54 -10.37
CA GLU A 91 -10.95 -7.36 -9.63
C GLU A 91 -9.61 -7.32 -10.37
N LEU A 92 -8.52 -6.98 -9.68
CA LEU A 92 -7.19 -6.84 -10.29
C LEU A 92 -6.47 -8.18 -10.50
N GLY A 93 -6.76 -9.13 -9.62
CA GLY A 93 -6.14 -10.45 -9.55
C GLY A 93 -6.81 -11.24 -8.43
N SER A 94 -6.53 -12.53 -8.40
CA SER A 94 -7.04 -13.41 -7.34
C SER A 94 -6.14 -14.64 -7.16
N VAL A 95 -6.10 -15.14 -5.93
CA VAL A 95 -5.55 -16.45 -5.62
C VAL A 95 -6.48 -17.15 -4.63
N LEU A 96 -6.77 -18.42 -4.90
CA LEU A 96 -7.61 -19.23 -4.04
C LEU A 96 -6.75 -19.96 -3.02
N VAL A 97 -6.99 -19.67 -1.74
CA VAL A 97 -6.44 -20.41 -0.61
C VAL A 97 -7.55 -21.25 -0.02
N ARG A 98 -7.38 -22.58 -0.03
CA ARG A 98 -8.36 -23.50 0.58
C ARG A 98 -8.49 -23.24 2.08
N ASP A 99 -9.71 -23.38 2.59
CA ASP A 99 -10.13 -23.09 3.95
C ASP A 99 -9.09 -23.52 4.99
N VAL A 100 -8.35 -22.53 5.49
CA VAL A 100 -7.34 -22.67 6.53
C VAL A 100 -7.87 -21.90 7.73
N GLY A 101 -7.96 -22.54 8.89
CA GLY A 101 -8.66 -21.97 10.05
C GLY A 101 -8.29 -20.51 10.37
N LEU A 102 -9.22 -19.79 11.02
CA LEU A 102 -9.26 -18.33 11.19
C LEU A 102 -7.90 -17.62 11.28
N LEU A 103 -7.00 -18.05 12.17
CA LEU A 103 -5.69 -17.42 12.37
C LEU A 103 -4.81 -17.46 11.10
N ARG A 104 -4.79 -18.61 10.40
CA ARG A 104 -3.98 -18.76 9.17
C ARG A 104 -4.54 -17.88 8.06
N ASN A 105 -5.86 -17.89 7.89
CA ASN A 105 -6.56 -17.04 6.95
C ASN A 105 -6.23 -15.56 7.20
N SER A 106 -6.29 -15.09 8.45
CA SER A 106 -5.98 -13.70 8.76
C SER A 106 -4.52 -13.31 8.50
N ILE A 107 -3.55 -14.20 8.79
CA ILE A 107 -2.13 -13.98 8.45
C ILE A 107 -1.95 -13.85 6.94
N ILE A 108 -2.60 -14.74 6.18
CA ILE A 108 -2.55 -14.73 4.71
C ILE A 108 -3.17 -13.45 4.16
N SER A 109 -4.28 -12.97 4.73
CA SER A 109 -4.96 -11.74 4.30
C SER A 109 -4.13 -10.48 4.49
N ILE A 110 -3.35 -10.36 5.56
CA ILE A 110 -2.51 -9.17 5.82
C ILE A 110 -1.13 -9.25 5.16
N ALA A 111 -0.71 -10.44 4.71
CA ALA A 111 0.62 -10.67 4.16
C ALA A 111 0.99 -9.73 3.00
N PRO A 112 0.11 -9.44 2.01
CA PRO A 112 0.43 -8.48 0.96
C PRO A 112 0.81 -7.12 1.52
N THR A 113 0.00 -6.57 2.44
CA THR A 113 0.27 -5.25 3.03
C THR A 113 1.62 -5.22 3.77
N ILE A 114 1.99 -6.29 4.48
CA ILE A 114 3.30 -6.40 5.15
C ILE A 114 4.43 -6.44 4.12
N VAL A 115 4.34 -7.31 3.12
CA VAL A 115 5.36 -7.48 2.07
C VAL A 115 5.52 -6.19 1.27
N GLY A 116 4.42 -5.56 0.87
CA GLY A 116 4.41 -4.29 0.15
C GLY A 116 5.04 -3.15 0.95
N SER A 117 4.71 -3.04 2.23
CA SER A 117 5.31 -2.02 3.12
C SER A 117 6.82 -2.22 3.27
N ALA A 118 7.26 -3.46 3.43
CA ALA A 118 8.68 -3.81 3.52
C ALA A 118 9.43 -3.51 2.20
N LEU A 119 8.81 -3.80 1.05
CA LEU A 119 9.40 -3.49 -0.25
C LEU A 119 9.46 -1.99 -0.53
N ILE A 120 8.44 -1.21 -0.16
CA ILE A 120 8.49 0.25 -0.27
C ILE A 120 9.60 0.81 0.63
N LEU A 121 9.75 0.31 1.86
CA LEU A 121 10.87 0.66 2.73
C LEU A 121 12.22 0.33 2.09
N LEU A 122 12.35 -0.85 1.49
CA LEU A 122 13.57 -1.28 0.82
C LEU A 122 13.90 -0.36 -0.36
N VAL A 123 12.93 -0.02 -1.21
CA VAL A 123 13.13 0.93 -2.31
C VAL A 123 13.49 2.32 -1.75
N GLY A 124 12.82 2.76 -0.70
CA GLY A 124 13.13 4.01 0.00
C GLY A 124 14.56 4.06 0.51
N TRP A 125 15.07 2.96 1.04
CA TRP A 125 16.46 2.84 1.48
C TRP A 125 17.43 2.85 0.30
N LEU A 126 17.20 2.00 -0.69
CA LEU A 126 18.14 1.79 -1.79
C LEU A 126 18.19 2.96 -2.79
N VAL A 127 17.09 3.69 -2.95
CA VAL A 127 16.94 4.72 -3.98
C VAL A 127 16.81 6.13 -3.40
N PHE A 128 16.08 6.29 -2.28
CA PHE A 128 15.70 7.61 -1.75
C PHE A 128 16.40 8.00 -0.45
N ASP A 129 17.42 7.24 -0.05
CA ASP A 129 18.23 7.48 1.15
C ASP A 129 17.38 7.80 2.41
N PHE A 130 16.34 6.98 2.63
CA PHE A 130 15.44 7.11 3.78
C PHE A 130 16.16 7.22 5.14
N PRO A 131 17.29 6.54 5.41
CA PRO A 131 18.06 6.78 6.62
C PRO A 131 18.50 8.22 6.80
N GLU A 132 19.06 8.83 5.76
CA GLU A 132 19.53 10.21 5.81
C GLU A 132 18.37 11.20 5.85
N VAL A 133 17.30 10.95 5.10
CA VAL A 133 16.06 11.73 5.18
C VAL A 133 15.50 11.72 6.60
N GLY A 134 15.44 10.54 7.22
CA GLY A 134 14.97 10.38 8.61
C GLY A 134 15.84 11.13 9.62
N ALA A 135 17.17 11.05 9.49
CA ALA A 135 18.11 11.76 10.36
C ALA A 135 18.02 13.29 10.19
N ALA A 136 17.89 13.77 8.95
CA ALA A 136 17.72 15.18 8.64
C ALA A 136 16.42 15.74 9.22
N ILE A 137 15.31 15.00 9.14
CA ILE A 137 14.02 15.39 9.75
C ILE A 137 14.15 15.52 11.27
N GLN A 138 14.80 14.56 11.93
CA GLN A 138 14.95 14.57 13.40
C GLN A 138 15.81 15.73 13.91
N THR A 139 16.77 16.18 13.10
CA THR A 139 17.66 17.31 13.42
C THR A 139 17.11 18.65 12.94
N GLY A 140 15.94 18.68 12.30
CA GLY A 140 15.33 19.89 11.73
C GLY A 140 16.02 20.40 10.45
N ALA A 141 16.91 19.62 9.86
CA ALA A 141 17.62 19.94 8.62
C ALA A 141 16.75 19.67 7.38
N TRP A 142 15.63 20.40 7.27
CA TRP A 142 14.61 20.18 6.24
C TRP A 142 15.14 20.30 4.80
N GLU A 143 16.08 21.22 4.56
CA GLU A 143 16.71 21.37 3.25
C GLU A 143 17.48 20.11 2.83
N ARG A 144 18.25 19.53 3.77
CA ARG A 144 18.99 18.29 3.53
C ARG A 144 18.05 17.11 3.30
N ALA A 145 16.96 17.02 4.08
CA ALA A 145 15.94 16.01 3.86
C ALA A 145 15.33 16.11 2.46
N LEU A 146 15.04 17.31 1.98
CA LEU A 146 14.49 17.55 0.64
C LEU A 146 15.50 17.21 -0.47
N GLN A 147 16.78 17.56 -0.28
CA GLN A 147 17.85 17.23 -1.23
C GLN A 147 18.04 15.71 -1.37
N CYS A 148 18.09 14.96 -0.25
CA CYS A 148 18.20 13.50 -0.30
C CYS A 148 16.99 12.86 -0.98
N LEU A 149 15.79 13.43 -0.77
CA LEU A 149 14.55 12.92 -1.34
C LEU A 149 14.39 13.23 -2.84
N LEU A 150 14.85 14.39 -3.29
CA LEU A 150 14.70 14.83 -4.68
C LEU A 150 15.89 14.47 -5.57
N GLY A 151 17.11 14.39 -5.03
CA GLY A 151 18.32 14.06 -5.77
C GLY A 151 18.21 12.80 -6.65
N PRO A 152 17.57 11.69 -6.20
CA PRO A 152 17.40 10.49 -7.00
C PRO A 152 16.68 10.72 -8.34
N PHE A 153 15.79 11.72 -8.43
CA PHE A 153 15.04 12.05 -9.66
C PHE A 153 15.90 12.65 -10.77
N GLU A 154 17.16 13.01 -10.49
CA GLU A 154 18.15 13.35 -11.51
C GLU A 154 18.57 12.13 -12.35
N THR A 155 18.27 10.92 -11.88
CA THR A 155 18.60 9.66 -12.54
C THR A 155 17.36 8.88 -12.94
N VAL A 156 17.51 7.96 -13.90
CA VAL A 156 16.44 7.03 -14.28
C VAL A 156 15.97 6.17 -13.09
N TRP A 157 16.87 5.85 -12.15
CA TRP A 157 16.57 5.00 -11.00
C TRP A 157 15.63 5.66 -10.00
N GLY A 158 15.68 6.99 -9.84
CA GLY A 158 14.69 7.71 -9.03
C GLY A 158 13.27 7.56 -9.60
N TRP A 159 13.12 7.68 -10.92
CA TRP A 159 11.83 7.49 -11.60
C TRP A 159 11.34 6.04 -11.54
N VAL A 160 12.24 5.07 -11.75
CA VAL A 160 11.92 3.64 -11.60
C VAL A 160 11.50 3.32 -10.15
N GLY A 161 12.22 3.86 -9.17
CA GLY A 161 11.88 3.72 -7.76
C GLY A 161 10.53 4.35 -7.40
N ALA A 162 10.24 5.56 -7.91
CA ALA A 162 8.96 6.22 -7.71
C ALA A 162 7.81 5.43 -8.35
N TYR A 163 7.99 4.92 -9.57
CA TYR A 163 7.02 4.03 -10.21
C TYR A 163 6.80 2.75 -9.40
N ALA A 164 7.88 2.11 -8.93
CA ALA A 164 7.77 0.91 -8.10
C ALA A 164 6.97 1.17 -6.83
N ILE A 165 7.25 2.27 -6.12
CA ILE A 165 6.51 2.63 -4.90
C ILE A 165 5.04 2.86 -5.20
N LEU A 166 4.71 3.59 -6.28
CA LEU A 166 3.32 3.82 -6.69
C LEU A 166 2.62 2.51 -7.06
N ALA A 167 3.25 1.68 -7.90
CA ALA A 167 2.68 0.41 -8.35
C ALA A 167 2.42 -0.55 -7.17
N ILE A 168 3.35 -0.60 -6.21
CA ILE A 168 3.18 -1.38 -4.98
C ILE A 168 2.08 -0.75 -4.12
N SER A 169 2.14 0.54 -3.81
CA SER A 169 1.18 1.18 -2.89
C SER A 169 -0.26 1.11 -3.37
N MET A 170 -0.47 1.16 -4.69
CA MET A 170 -1.79 1.08 -5.29
C MET A 170 -2.42 -0.31 -5.11
N ASN A 171 -1.65 -1.38 -5.02
CA ASN A 171 -2.22 -2.73 -5.00
C ASN A 171 -2.23 -3.39 -3.62
N MET A 172 -1.55 -2.82 -2.62
CA MET A 172 -1.41 -3.41 -1.28
C MET A 172 -2.56 -3.07 -0.31
N LEU A 173 -3.63 -2.45 -0.82
CA LEU A 173 -4.85 -2.24 -0.05
C LEU A 173 -5.64 -3.56 0.02
N PRO A 174 -6.10 -3.97 1.21
CA PRO A 174 -6.90 -5.18 1.36
C PRO A 174 -8.13 -5.15 0.46
N SER A 175 -8.36 -6.24 -0.27
CA SER A 175 -9.59 -6.48 -1.02
C SER A 175 -10.76 -6.80 -0.08
N SER A 176 -11.98 -6.85 -0.62
CA SER A 176 -13.16 -7.27 0.14
C SER A 176 -12.99 -8.67 0.74
N ALA A 177 -12.36 -9.59 0.01
CA ALA A 177 -12.05 -10.94 0.50
C ALA A 177 -11.00 -10.89 1.63
N ASP A 178 -9.96 -10.07 1.49
CA ASP A 178 -8.92 -9.91 2.52
C ASP A 178 -9.49 -9.35 3.83
N LEU A 179 -10.44 -8.42 3.75
CA LEU A 179 -11.09 -7.85 4.92
C LEU A 179 -11.98 -8.86 5.65
N GLN A 180 -12.69 -9.72 4.92
CA GLN A 180 -13.54 -10.76 5.51
C GLN A 180 -12.73 -11.74 6.36
N PHE A 181 -11.55 -12.15 5.86
CA PHE A 181 -10.69 -13.12 6.53
C PHE A 181 -9.67 -12.45 7.48
N GLY A 182 -9.42 -11.15 7.35
CA GLY A 182 -8.51 -10.35 8.18
C GLY A 182 -9.04 -9.94 9.55
N VAL A 183 -10.34 -10.13 9.85
CA VAL A 183 -10.96 -9.75 11.13
C VAL A 183 -10.23 -10.36 12.34
N GLY A 184 -9.73 -11.58 12.22
CA GLY A 184 -8.95 -12.23 13.28
C GLY A 184 -7.64 -11.51 13.61
N VAL A 185 -6.92 -11.00 12.61
CA VAL A 185 -5.71 -10.19 12.81
C VAL A 185 -6.06 -8.81 13.33
N PHE A 186 -7.14 -8.18 12.86
CA PHE A 186 -7.60 -6.91 13.43
C PHE A 186 -7.89 -7.03 14.94
N LEU A 187 -8.62 -8.06 15.35
CA LEU A 187 -8.89 -8.34 16.76
C LEU A 187 -7.60 -8.61 17.56
N LEU A 188 -6.67 -9.38 16.99
CA LEU A 188 -5.37 -9.65 17.61
C LEU A 188 -4.53 -8.38 17.78
N LEU A 189 -4.51 -7.49 16.78
CA LEU A 189 -3.84 -6.20 16.84
C LEU A 189 -4.47 -5.27 17.88
N VAL A 190 -5.80 -5.26 17.99
CA VAL A 190 -6.51 -4.50 19.04
C VAL A 190 -6.16 -5.03 20.43
N VAL A 191 -6.17 -6.35 20.64
CA VAL A 191 -5.80 -6.95 21.92
C VAL A 191 -4.34 -6.64 22.27
N LEU A 192 -3.42 -6.77 21.31
CA LEU A 192 -2.01 -6.44 21.50
C LEU A 192 -1.83 -4.95 21.82
N PHE A 193 -2.55 -4.06 21.12
CA PHE A 193 -2.54 -2.64 21.38
C PHE A 193 -3.04 -2.29 22.80
N VAL A 194 -4.16 -2.88 23.22
CA VAL A 194 -4.70 -2.70 24.57
C VAL A 194 -3.73 -3.23 25.63
N ALA A 195 -3.14 -4.40 25.40
CA ALA A 195 -2.13 -4.95 26.31
C ALA A 195 -0.91 -4.03 26.43
N LEU A 196 -0.37 -3.54 25.31
CA LEU A 196 0.75 -2.58 25.32
C LEU A 196 0.39 -1.25 25.98
N ALA A 197 -0.84 -0.76 25.80
CA ALA A 197 -1.32 0.46 26.44
C ALA A 197 -1.46 0.29 27.97
N LEU A 198 -2.07 -0.80 28.43
CA LEU A 198 -2.20 -1.13 29.85
C LEU A 198 -0.84 -1.31 30.53
N LEU A 199 0.08 -2.00 29.86
CA LEU A 199 1.41 -2.23 30.39
C LEU A 199 2.30 -0.98 30.37
N TYR A 200 2.10 -0.08 29.40
CA TYR A 200 2.73 1.25 29.40
C TYR A 200 2.26 2.10 30.58
N LEU A 201 0.96 2.05 30.90
CA LEU A 201 0.39 2.72 32.08
C LEU A 201 0.96 2.16 33.40
N ALA A 202 1.38 0.90 33.41
CA ALA A 202 2.03 0.26 34.55
C ALA A 202 3.52 0.65 34.74
N GLN A 203 4.09 1.49 33.88
CA GLN A 203 5.47 2.00 33.94
C GLN A 203 6.55 0.91 34.12
N SER A 204 6.32 -0.30 33.61
CA SER A 204 7.25 -1.40 33.80
C SER A 204 8.53 -1.19 32.98
N ALA A 205 9.70 -1.13 33.64
CA ALA A 205 10.99 -1.00 32.98
C ALA A 205 11.30 -2.16 32.01
N ALA A 206 10.73 -3.34 32.26
CA ALA A 206 10.88 -4.52 31.39
C ALA A 206 10.36 -4.31 29.96
N LEU A 207 9.54 -3.29 29.71
CA LEU A 207 8.93 -3.03 28.41
C LEU A 207 9.56 -1.87 27.65
N ALA A 208 10.56 -1.19 28.21
CA ALA A 208 11.26 -0.12 27.50
C ALA A 208 11.75 -0.56 26.10
N PRO A 209 12.37 -1.74 25.92
CA PRO A 209 12.82 -2.19 24.59
C PRO A 209 11.66 -2.43 23.62
N VAL A 210 10.53 -2.94 24.11
CA VAL A 210 9.33 -3.19 23.28
C VAL A 210 8.73 -1.87 22.82
N VAL A 211 8.62 -0.89 23.72
CA VAL A 211 8.09 0.44 23.40
C VAL A 211 8.99 1.18 22.41
N GLU A 212 10.30 1.09 22.56
CA GLU A 212 11.27 1.64 21.59
C GLU A 212 11.14 0.98 20.22
N GLY A 213 11.03 -0.35 20.18
CA GLY A 213 10.78 -1.10 18.94
C GLY A 213 9.50 -0.65 18.25
N VAL A 214 8.39 -0.50 18.98
CA VAL A 214 7.12 -0.02 18.41
C VAL A 214 7.26 1.41 17.90
N ASN A 215 7.90 2.31 18.65
CA ASN A 215 8.14 3.68 18.19
C ASN A 215 8.97 3.72 16.90
N SER A 216 9.99 2.85 16.80
CA SER A 216 10.81 2.73 15.58
C SER A 216 9.98 2.27 14.39
N ILE A 217 9.12 1.26 14.57
CA ILE A 217 8.21 0.79 13.52
C ILE A 217 7.25 1.90 13.09
N LEU A 218 6.63 2.60 14.04
CA LEU A 218 5.71 3.71 13.75
C LEU A 218 6.41 4.85 13.01
N TRP A 219 7.66 5.16 13.37
CA TRP A 219 8.46 6.18 12.69
C TRP A 219 8.68 5.81 11.21
N TRP A 220 9.17 4.60 10.94
CA TRP A 220 9.43 4.14 9.58
C TRP A 220 8.15 4.02 8.75
N LEU A 221 7.06 3.53 9.36
CA LEU A 221 5.77 3.45 8.69
C LEU A 221 5.22 4.84 8.36
N GLY A 222 5.32 5.80 9.29
CA GLY A 222 4.92 7.18 9.06
C GLY A 222 5.70 7.83 7.93
N LEU A 223 7.02 7.62 7.87
CA LEU A 223 7.89 8.13 6.81
C LEU A 223 7.46 7.58 5.44
N VAL A 224 7.27 6.26 5.34
CA VAL A 224 6.84 5.57 4.11
C VAL A 224 5.48 6.07 3.63
N LEU A 225 4.50 6.15 4.52
CA LEU A 225 3.16 6.59 4.16
C LEU A 225 3.17 8.05 3.71
N THR A 226 3.91 8.91 4.42
CA THR A 226 4.09 10.33 4.04
C THR A 226 4.69 10.43 2.65
N PHE A 227 5.79 9.71 2.40
CA PHE A 227 6.45 9.72 1.10
C PHE A 227 5.53 9.21 -0.02
N THR A 228 4.82 8.11 0.25
CA THR A 228 3.85 7.53 -0.68
C THR A 228 2.77 8.55 -1.04
N ILE A 229 2.24 9.29 -0.06
CA ILE A 229 1.26 10.37 -0.28
C ILE A 229 1.87 11.48 -1.14
N CYS A 230 3.09 11.93 -0.82
CA CYS A 230 3.80 12.97 -1.56
C CYS A 230 4.03 12.60 -3.04
N LEU A 231 4.34 11.34 -3.33
CA LEU A 231 4.44 10.84 -4.71
C LEU A 231 3.07 10.71 -5.39
N SER A 232 2.07 10.23 -4.66
CA SER A 232 0.76 9.89 -5.19
C SER A 232 -0.08 11.12 -5.51
N ALA A 233 0.01 12.19 -4.70
CA ALA A 233 -0.85 13.36 -4.84
C ALA A 233 -0.65 14.12 -6.17
N PRO A 234 0.58 14.41 -6.63
CA PRO A 234 0.80 15.02 -7.95
C PRO A 234 0.28 14.15 -9.09
N VAL A 235 0.53 12.83 -9.03
CA VAL A 235 0.06 11.87 -10.04
C VAL A 235 -1.47 11.88 -10.13
N TYR A 236 -2.15 11.86 -8.98
CA TYR A 236 -3.61 11.98 -8.93
C TYR A 236 -4.12 13.25 -9.62
N VAL A 237 -3.51 14.40 -9.31
CA VAL A 237 -3.89 15.69 -9.90
C VAL A 237 -3.72 15.65 -11.42
N LEU A 238 -2.57 15.17 -11.91
CA LEU A 238 -2.30 15.07 -13.35
C LEU A 238 -3.31 14.16 -14.06
N LEU A 239 -3.59 12.98 -13.52
CA LEU A 239 -4.54 12.05 -14.11
C LEU A 239 -5.96 12.62 -14.11
N LYS A 240 -6.37 13.29 -13.02
CA LYS A 240 -7.69 13.91 -12.91
C LYS A 240 -7.86 15.05 -13.91
N LEU A 241 -6.84 15.91 -14.08
CA LEU A 241 -6.86 16.99 -15.07
C LEU A 241 -6.99 16.42 -16.49
N PHE A 242 -6.19 15.40 -16.82
CA PHE A 242 -6.26 14.73 -18.12
C PHE A 242 -7.64 14.12 -18.39
N ALA A 243 -8.20 13.38 -17.42
CA ALA A 243 -9.51 12.78 -17.56
C ALA A 243 -10.63 13.82 -17.71
N SER A 244 -10.53 14.96 -17.01
CA SER A 244 -11.51 16.05 -17.12
C SER A 244 -11.46 16.77 -18.48
N GLY A 245 -10.26 16.96 -19.06
CA GLY A 245 -10.12 17.54 -20.39
C GLY A 245 -10.68 16.64 -21.50
N GLY A 246 -10.42 15.33 -21.42
CA GLY A 246 -10.88 14.37 -22.44
C GLY A 246 -12.40 14.15 -22.49
N GLN A 247 -13.14 14.45 -21.41
CA GLN A 247 -14.61 14.40 -21.43
C GLN A 247 -15.26 15.62 -22.07
N VAL A 248 -14.57 16.78 -22.09
CA VAL A 248 -15.08 18.01 -22.71
C VAL A 248 -14.98 17.95 -24.24
N GLU A 249 -14.01 17.23 -24.79
CA GLU A 249 -13.81 17.11 -26.26
C GLU A 249 -14.71 16.06 -26.94
N ARG A 250 -15.38 15.18 -26.18
CA ARG A 250 -16.21 14.08 -26.70
C ARG A 250 -17.71 14.24 -26.44
N GLY A 251 -18.14 15.33 -25.81
CA GLY A 251 -19.56 15.68 -25.59
C GLY A 251 -20.02 16.75 -26.57
#